data_AF-A0A2E0N2H6-F1
#
_entry.id   AF-A0A2E0N2H6-F1
#
_cell.length_a   1.000
_cell.length_b   1.000
_cell.length_c   1.000
_cell.angle_alpha   90.00
_cell.angle_beta   90.00
_cell.angle_gamma   90.00
#
_symmetry.space_group_name_H-M   'P 1'
#
loop_
_entity.id
_entity.type
_entity.pdbx_description
1 polymer ?
#
loop_
_entity_poly.entity_id
_entity_poly.type
_entity_poly.pdbx_seq_one_letter_code
_entity_poly.pdbx_strand_id
1 'polypeptide(L)'
;YSSVRLDIRRIGSIKEGDEVVGNETRVKVVKNKVAPPFRQTEFQIMYGKGIHHLGEVIDIGVKLNLIDKSGAWYAYKGEKIGQGKKNVSAYLLENIEIAEEIETAIRAELLEGDAAAEAEAIEASEDVVVLADAKSKSVS
;
A
#
# COMPACT_ATOMS: atom_id res chain seq x y z
N TYR A 1 23.66 -10.88 8.40
CA TYR A 1 23.25 -10.07 7.24
C TYR A 1 21.72 -10.04 7.17
N SER A 2 21.10 -8.88 6.98
CA SER A 2 19.63 -8.76 6.84
C SER A 2 19.19 -8.87 5.38
N SER A 3 18.11 -9.62 5.12
CA SER A 3 17.45 -9.71 3.81
C SER A 3 16.53 -8.53 3.54
N VAL A 4 15.85 -8.01 4.57
CA VAL A 4 15.01 -6.81 4.52
C VAL A 4 15.42 -5.84 5.62
N ARG A 5 15.43 -4.54 5.32
CA ARG A 5 15.63 -3.45 6.30
C ARG A 5 14.57 -2.39 6.11
N LEU A 6 13.94 -1.98 7.21
CA LEU A 6 12.89 -0.97 7.25
C LEU A 6 13.38 0.22 8.08
N ASP A 7 13.25 1.43 7.54
CA ASP A 7 13.46 2.71 8.24
C ASP A 7 12.07 3.24 8.62
N ILE A 8 11.78 3.31 9.92
CA ILE A 8 10.50 3.73 10.46
C ILE A 8 10.66 5.11 11.08
N ARG A 9 9.82 6.06 10.65
CA ARG A 9 9.83 7.44 11.17
C ARG A 9 8.42 7.92 11.47
N ARG A 10 8.25 8.57 12.62
CA ARG A 10 7.03 9.31 12.91
C ARG A 10 6.99 10.59 12.07
N ILE A 11 5.91 10.77 11.31
CA ILE A 11 5.67 11.96 10.48
C ILE A 11 4.72 12.96 11.14
N GLY A 12 3.75 12.47 11.94
CA GLY A 12 2.75 13.32 12.55
C GLY A 12 2.08 12.70 13.78
N SER A 13 1.19 13.47 14.40
CA SER A 13 0.38 13.05 15.54
C SER A 13 -1.09 13.08 15.14
N ILE A 14 -1.82 12.02 15.45
CA ILE A 14 -3.25 11.93 15.21
C ILE A 14 -3.95 12.46 16.45
N LYS A 15 -4.79 13.48 16.26
CA LYS A 15 -5.55 14.12 17.33
C LYS A 15 -7.04 13.86 17.18
N GLU A 16 -7.72 13.67 18.29
CA GLU A 16 -9.16 13.61 18.40
C GLU A 16 -9.60 14.69 19.39
N GLY A 17 -10.09 15.82 18.85
CA GLY A 17 -10.27 17.04 19.65
C GLY A 17 -8.92 17.54 20.15
N ASP A 18 -8.77 17.57 21.48
CA ASP A 18 -7.55 18.04 22.15
C ASP A 18 -6.58 16.90 22.55
N GLU A 19 -7.00 15.63 22.43
CA GLU A 19 -6.20 14.47 22.82
C GLU A 19 -5.42 13.86 21.65
N VAL A 20 -4.18 13.45 21.92
CA VAL A 20 -3.34 12.74 20.94
C VAL A 20 -3.61 11.24 21.05
N VAL A 21 -4.38 10.71 20.10
CA VAL A 21 -4.84 9.32 20.08
C VAL A 21 -3.89 8.37 19.34
N GLY A 22 -2.94 8.90 18.56
CA GLY A 22 -1.98 8.08 17.83
C GLY A 22 -0.88 8.87 17.13
N ASN A 23 -0.04 8.13 16.40
CA ASN A 23 1.03 8.66 15.57
C ASN A 23 0.84 8.23 14.12
N GLU A 24 1.07 9.17 13.22
CA GLU A 24 1.22 8.87 11.81
C GLU A 24 2.68 8.53 11.53
N THR A 25 2.90 7.37 10.91
CA THR A 25 4.22 6.75 10.76
C THR A 25 4.47 6.41 9.30
N ARG A 26 5.66 6.77 8.81
CA ARG A 26 6.16 6.39 7.49
C ARG A 26 7.21 5.31 7.64
N VAL A 27 7.10 4.27 6.83
CA VAL A 27 8.09 3.19 6.75
C VAL A 27 8.68 3.15 5.34
N LYS A 28 10.00 3.23 5.25
CA LYS A 28 10.74 3.11 3.99
C LYS A 28 11.54 1.81 3.98
N VAL A 29 11.40 1.03 2.91
CA VAL A 29 12.18 -0.19 2.70
C VAL A 29 13.57 0.19 2.19
N VAL A 30 14.54 0.35 3.09
CA VAL A 30 15.92 0.74 2.74
C VAL A 30 16.76 -0.39 2.15
N LYS A 31 16.37 -1.64 2.40
CA LYS A 31 16.97 -2.81 1.74
C LYS A 31 15.90 -3.86 1.54
N ASN A 32 15.76 -4.36 0.33
CA ASN A 32 14.93 -5.51 0.01
C ASN A 32 15.71 -6.43 -0.93
N LYS A 33 15.82 -7.71 -0.57
CA LYS A 33 16.44 -8.75 -1.40
C LYS A 33 15.43 -9.60 -2.17
N VAL A 34 14.13 -9.44 -1.89
CA VAL A 34 13.06 -10.27 -2.44
C VAL A 34 12.26 -9.54 -3.51
N ALA A 35 12.07 -8.23 -3.35
CA ALA A 35 11.31 -7.38 -4.27
C ALA A 35 11.99 -6.00 -4.41
N PRO A 36 11.48 -5.08 -5.26
CA PRO A 36 12.08 -3.78 -5.48
C PRO A 36 12.31 -2.98 -4.17
N PRO A 37 13.53 -2.45 -3.94
CA PRO A 37 13.82 -1.65 -2.75
C PRO A 37 13.27 -0.21 -2.85
N PHE A 38 13.38 0.54 -1.76
CA PHE A 38 13.03 1.97 -1.63
C PHE A 38 11.56 2.36 -1.69
N ARG A 39 10.64 1.39 -1.74
CA ARG A 39 9.21 1.63 -1.54
C ARG A 39 8.93 2.22 -0.15
N GLN A 40 7.91 3.04 -0.07
CA GLN A 40 7.47 3.68 1.17
C GLN A 40 5.98 3.42 1.40
N THR A 41 5.61 3.25 2.66
CA THR A 41 4.21 3.16 3.09
C THR A 41 3.99 4.10 4.27
N GLU A 42 2.78 4.61 4.39
CA GLU A 42 2.35 5.50 5.45
C GLU A 42 1.14 4.88 6.13
N PHE A 43 1.18 4.80 7.46
CA PHE A 43 0.09 4.26 8.24
C PHE A 43 -0.02 4.90 9.61
N GLN A 44 -1.16 4.66 10.23
CA GLN A 44 -1.54 5.23 11.50
C GLN A 44 -1.37 4.18 12.60
N ILE A 45 -0.66 4.55 13.67
CA ILE A 45 -0.49 3.73 14.87
C ILE A 45 -1.29 4.38 15.99
N MET A 46 -2.36 3.72 16.41
CA MET A 46 -3.24 4.18 17.49
C MET A 46 -2.74 3.61 18.83
N TYR A 47 -2.71 4.44 19.87
CA TYR A 47 -2.28 4.00 21.19
C TYR A 47 -3.25 2.96 21.75
N GLY A 48 -2.72 1.86 22.30
CA GLY A 48 -3.52 0.75 22.87
C GLY A 48 -4.19 -0.18 21.85
N LYS A 49 -4.24 0.17 20.56
CA LYS A 49 -4.81 -0.69 19.48
C LYS A 49 -3.77 -1.17 18.48
N GLY A 50 -2.65 -0.45 18.32
CA GLY A 50 -1.60 -0.80 17.37
C GLY A 50 -1.86 -0.19 15.98
N ILE A 51 -1.46 -0.91 14.92
CA ILE A 51 -1.58 -0.45 13.54
C ILE A 51 -3.05 -0.44 13.13
N HIS A 52 -3.50 0.67 12.56
CA HIS A 52 -4.88 0.87 12.15
C HIS A 52 -5.14 0.26 10.76
N HIS A 53 -5.19 -1.07 10.70
CA HIS A 53 -5.30 -1.86 9.46
C HIS A 53 -6.48 -1.45 8.57
N LEU A 54 -7.69 -1.33 9.13
CA LEU A 54 -8.88 -0.97 8.36
C LEU A 54 -8.79 0.42 7.72
N GLY A 55 -8.03 1.33 8.33
CA GLY A 55 -7.79 2.64 7.73
C GLY A 55 -6.91 2.55 6.48
N GLU A 56 -5.95 1.63 6.46
CA GLU A 56 -5.11 1.37 5.29
C GLU A 56 -5.93 0.73 4.18
N VAL A 57 -6.79 -0.24 4.51
CA VAL A 57 -7.70 -0.89 3.55
C VAL A 57 -8.59 0.16 2.86
N ILE A 58 -9.13 1.12 3.62
CA ILE A 58 -9.93 2.21 3.04
C ILE A 58 -9.09 3.12 2.14
N ASP A 59 -7.91 3.54 2.59
CA ASP A 59 -7.07 4.47 1.82
C ASP A 59 -6.59 3.83 0.51
N ILE A 60 -6.18 2.56 0.56
CA ILE A 60 -5.76 1.81 -0.62
C ILE A 60 -6.97 1.51 -1.51
N GLY A 61 -8.11 1.12 -0.94
CA GLY A 61 -9.34 0.85 -1.69
C GLY A 61 -9.85 2.08 -2.45
N VAL A 62 -9.75 3.29 -1.86
CA VAL A 62 -10.05 4.54 -2.57
C VAL A 62 -9.03 4.83 -3.66
N LYS A 63 -7.74 4.57 -3.41
CA LYS A 63 -6.68 4.77 -4.41
C LYS A 63 -6.83 3.87 -5.64
N LEU A 64 -7.31 2.65 -5.44
CA LEU A 64 -7.59 1.67 -6.51
C LEU A 64 -9.00 1.82 -7.11
N ASN A 65 -9.79 2.81 -6.68
CA ASN A 65 -11.18 3.00 -7.10
C ASN A 65 -12.11 1.79 -6.81
N LEU A 66 -11.76 0.95 -5.84
CA LEU A 66 -12.65 -0.10 -5.32
C LEU A 66 -13.72 0.49 -4.39
N ILE A 67 -13.37 1.59 -3.72
CA ILE A 67 -14.26 2.36 -2.85
C ILE A 67 -14.47 3.73 -3.48
N ASP A 68 -15.70 4.06 -3.80
CA ASP A 68 -16.08 5.34 -4.36
C ASP A 68 -16.16 6.41 -3.27
N LYS A 69 -15.40 7.49 -3.44
CA LYS A 69 -15.42 8.63 -2.53
C LYS A 69 -16.16 9.81 -3.16
N SER A 70 -17.40 10.02 -2.74
CA SER A 70 -18.21 11.19 -3.12
C SER A 70 -18.15 12.26 -2.02
N GLY A 71 -17.09 13.08 -2.07
CA GLY A 71 -16.84 14.12 -1.07
C GLY A 71 -16.50 13.54 0.31
N ALA A 72 -17.43 13.68 1.27
CA ALA A 72 -17.30 13.09 2.60
C ALA A 72 -17.93 11.68 2.70
N TRP A 73 -18.62 11.21 1.66
CA TRP A 73 -19.29 9.92 1.63
C TRP A 73 -18.43 8.86 0.96
N TYR A 74 -18.49 7.65 1.51
CA TYR A 74 -17.84 6.46 0.97
C TYR A 74 -18.91 5.45 0.55
N ALA A 75 -18.74 4.86 -0.63
CA ALA A 75 -19.60 3.82 -1.16
C ALA A 75 -18.78 2.64 -1.65
N TYR A 76 -19.31 1.43 -1.52
CA TYR A 76 -18.71 0.20 -2.01
C TYR A 76 -19.75 -0.56 -2.83
N LYS A 77 -19.42 -0.87 -4.09
CA LYS A 77 -20.32 -1.56 -5.03
C LYS A 77 -21.72 -0.92 -5.15
N GLY A 78 -21.80 0.41 -5.02
CA GLY A 78 -23.05 1.17 -5.07
C GLY A 78 -23.81 1.29 -3.74
N GLU A 79 -23.40 0.58 -2.69
CA GLU A 79 -23.96 0.75 -1.34
C GLU A 79 -23.20 1.82 -0.57
N LYS A 80 -23.93 2.72 0.12
CA LYS A 80 -23.33 3.77 0.93
C LYS A 80 -22.90 3.22 2.28
N ILE A 81 -21.59 3.14 2.49
CA ILE A 81 -21.00 2.59 3.72
C ILE A 81 -21.07 3.61 4.87
N GLY A 82 -20.82 4.88 4.58
CA GLY A 82 -20.87 5.91 5.61
C GLY A 82 -20.21 7.23 5.24
N GLN A 83 -20.33 8.19 6.15
CA GLN A 83 -19.71 9.50 6.05
C GLN A 83 -18.44 9.57 6.90
N GLY A 84 -17.33 9.90 6.26
CA GLY A 84 -16.04 10.08 6.92
C GLY A 84 -15.32 8.77 7.27
N LYS A 85 -13.99 8.82 7.28
CA LYS A 85 -13.13 7.64 7.46
C LYS A 85 -13.43 6.84 8.73
N LYS A 86 -13.68 7.53 9.86
CA LYS A 86 -13.94 6.88 11.16
C LYS A 86 -15.20 5.99 11.14
N ASN A 87 -16.29 6.47 10.55
CA ASN A 87 -17.54 5.72 10.49
C ASN A 87 -17.42 4.53 9.53
N VAL A 88 -16.70 4.68 8.42
CA VAL A 88 -16.42 3.58 7.50
C VAL A 88 -15.56 2.51 8.18
N SER A 89 -14.55 2.91 8.96
CA SER A 89 -13.75 1.96 9.75
C SER A 89 -14.60 1.22 10.79
N ALA A 90 -15.56 1.90 11.43
CA ALA A 90 -16.51 1.25 12.34
C ALA A 90 -17.42 0.25 11.62
N TYR A 91 -17.95 0.61 10.45
CA TYR A 91 -18.74 -0.30 9.63
C TYR A 91 -17.97 -1.55 9.19
N LEU A 92 -16.69 -1.39 8.80
CA LEU A 92 -15.84 -2.52 8.41
C LEU A 92 -15.43 -3.40 9.60
N LEU A 93 -15.39 -2.85 10.82
CA LEU A 93 -15.22 -3.66 12.04
C LEU A 93 -16.43 -4.56 12.29
N GLU A 94 -17.63 -4.06 12.01
CA GLU A 94 -18.88 -4.80 12.18
C GLU A 94 -19.10 -5.82 11.05
N ASN A 95 -18.61 -5.53 9.84
CA ASN A 95 -18.75 -6.36 8.64
C ASN A 95 -17.40 -6.87 8.15
N ILE A 96 -16.81 -7.82 8.88
CA ILE A 96 -15.48 -8.38 8.58
C ILE A 96 -15.45 -9.04 7.20
N GLU A 97 -16.55 -9.69 6.77
CA GLU A 97 -16.64 -10.32 5.44
C GLU A 97 -16.40 -9.33 4.29
N ILE A 98 -16.94 -8.10 4.42
CA ILE A 98 -16.74 -7.03 3.43
C ILE A 98 -15.29 -6.54 3.47
N ALA A 99 -14.70 -6.44 4.67
CA ALA A 99 -13.31 -6.02 4.82
C ALA A 99 -12.34 -7.02 4.18
N GLU A 100 -12.55 -8.33 4.38
CA GLU A 100 -11.74 -9.40 3.76
C GLU A 100 -11.91 -9.44 2.24
N GLU A 101 -13.12 -9.21 1.73
CA GLU A 101 -13.37 -9.13 0.30
C GLU A 101 -12.58 -7.97 -0.34
N ILE A 102 -12.66 -6.78 0.27
CA ILE A 102 -11.92 -5.60 -0.19
C ILE A 102 -10.42 -5.85 -0.10
N GLU A 103 -9.93 -6.43 1.00
CA GLU A 103 -8.51 -6.74 1.16
C GLU A 103 -8.03 -7.74 0.10
N THR A 104 -8.82 -8.77 -0.19
CA THR A 104 -8.48 -9.76 -1.21
C THR A 104 -8.42 -9.12 -2.60
N ALA A 105 -9.38 -8.27 -2.94
CA ALA A 105 -9.38 -7.52 -4.20
C ALA A 105 -8.17 -6.58 -4.31
N ILE A 106 -7.85 -5.84 -3.23
CA ILE A 106 -6.67 -4.97 -3.15
C ILE A 106 -5.38 -5.76 -3.37
N ARG A 107 -5.25 -6.93 -2.71
CA ARG A 107 -4.06 -7.78 -2.81
C ARG A 107 -3.92 -8.34 -4.22
N ALA A 108 -5.00 -8.79 -4.84
CA ALA A 108 -4.97 -9.28 -6.21
C ALA A 108 -4.43 -8.19 -7.16
N GLU A 109 -4.99 -6.99 -7.10
CA GLU A 109 -4.59 -5.90 -8.01
C GLU A 109 -3.13 -5.43 -7.78
N LEU A 110 -2.70 -5.31 -6.52
CA LEU A 110 -1.37 -4.78 -6.20
C LEU A 110 -0.24 -5.81 -6.24
N LEU A 111 -0.49 -7.07 -5.85
CA LEU A 111 0.54 -8.11 -5.87
C LEU A 111 0.64 -8.80 -7.23
N GLU A 112 -0.47 -9.00 -7.96
CA GLU A 112 -0.40 -9.58 -9.31
C GLU A 112 0.05 -8.54 -10.34
N GLY A 113 -0.29 -7.26 -10.14
CA GLY A 113 0.26 -6.16 -10.93
C GLY A 113 1.77 -5.98 -10.77
N ASP A 114 2.32 -6.35 -9.61
CA ASP A 114 3.77 -6.35 -9.37
C ASP A 114 4.48 -7.48 -10.13
N ALA A 115 3.83 -8.62 -10.38
CA ALA A 115 4.39 -9.66 -11.24
C ALA A 115 4.49 -9.19 -12.71
N ALA A 116 3.56 -8.33 -13.16
CA ALA A 116 3.60 -7.73 -14.50
C ALA A 116 4.62 -6.57 -14.59
N ALA A 117 4.74 -5.73 -13.55
CA ALA A 117 5.75 -4.67 -13.50
C ALA A 117 7.17 -5.23 -13.27
N GLU A 118 7.32 -6.35 -12.56
CA GLU A 118 8.56 -7.11 -12.48
C GLU A 118 8.93 -7.73 -13.83
N ALA A 119 7.95 -8.18 -14.64
CA ALA A 119 8.22 -8.65 -16.00
C ALA A 119 8.72 -7.53 -16.92
N GLU A 120 8.10 -6.34 -16.89
CA GLU A 120 8.55 -5.19 -17.71
C GLU A 120 9.92 -4.65 -17.27
N ALA A 121 10.24 -4.67 -15.97
CA ALA A 121 11.55 -4.25 -15.48
C ALA A 121 12.67 -5.27 -15.77
N ILE A 122 12.34 -6.56 -15.83
CA ILE A 122 13.28 -7.63 -16.21
C ILE A 122 13.55 -7.58 -17.72
N GLU A 123 12.52 -7.44 -18.57
CA GLU A 123 12.71 -7.33 -20.04
C GLU A 123 13.54 -6.09 -20.43
N ALA A 124 13.29 -4.94 -19.79
CA ALA A 124 14.09 -3.74 -20.04
C ALA A 124 15.57 -3.89 -19.63
N SER A 125 15.88 -4.82 -18.72
CA SER A 125 17.26 -5.12 -18.32
C SER A 125 17.93 -6.15 -19.25
N GLU A 126 17.19 -7.12 -19.78
CA GLU A 126 17.73 -8.10 -20.73
C GLU A 126 18.06 -7.45 -22.08
N ASP A 127 17.18 -6.59 -22.62
CA ASP A 127 17.44 -5.91 -23.90
C ASP A 127 18.70 -5.03 -23.88
N VAL A 128 19.00 -4.39 -22.74
CA VAL A 128 20.21 -3.58 -22.56
C VAL A 128 21.48 -4.45 -22.51
N VAL A 129 21.39 -5.64 -21.92
CA VAL A 129 22.51 -6.59 -21.85
C VAL A 129 22.77 -7.23 -23.22
N VAL A 130 21.72 -7.61 -23.96
CA VAL A 130 21.86 -8.18 -25.32
C VAL A 130 22.45 -7.17 -26.30
N LEU A 131 22.08 -5.88 -26.22
CA LEU A 131 22.68 -4.82 -27.03
C LEU A 131 24.15 -4.53 -26.68
N ALA A 132 24.55 -4.72 -25.41
CA ALA A 132 25.93 -4.56 -24.97
C ALA A 132 26.82 -5.73 -25.42
N ASP A 133 26.32 -6.97 -25.37
CA ASP A 133 27.05 -8.16 -25.81
C ASP A 133 27.16 -8.28 -27.34
N ALA A 134 26.19 -7.77 -28.10
CA ALA A 134 26.27 -7.72 -29.57
C ALA A 134 27.36 -6.76 -30.08
N LYS A 135 27.63 -5.67 -29.35
CA LYS A 135 28.71 -4.72 -29.69
C LYS A 135 30.11 -5.24 -29.35
N SER A 136 30.25 -6.15 -28.37
CA SER A 136 31.56 -6.69 -27.98
C SER A 136 32.07 -7.81 -28.91
N LYS A 137 31.17 -8.55 -29.57
CA LYS A 137 31.52 -9.66 -30.49
C LYS A 137 31.86 -9.25 -31.94
N SER A 138 31.70 -7.98 -32.32
CA SER A 138 32.00 -7.50 -33.68
C SER A 138 33.37 -6.83 -33.82
N VAL A 139 34.14 -6.77 -32.74
CA VAL A 139 35.52 -6.24 -32.73
C VAL A 139 36.46 -7.34 -32.23
N SER A 140 36.66 -8.38 -33.05
CA SER A 140 37.74 -9.37 -32.93
C SER A 140 38.04 -9.95 -34.30
#